data_AF-A0A3D3KUT2-F1
#
_entry.id   AF-A0A3D3KUT2-F1
#
_cell.length_a   1.000
_cell.length_b   1.000
_cell.length_c   1.000
_cell.angle_alpha   90.00
_cell.angle_beta   90.00
_cell.angle_gamma   90.00
#
_symmetry.space_group_name_H-M   'P 1'
#
loop_
_entity.id
_entity.type
_entity.pdbx_description
1 polymer ?
#
loop_
_entity_poly.entity_id
_entity_poly.type
_entity_poly.pdbx_seq_one_letter_code
_entity_poly.pdbx_strand_id
1 'polypeptide(L)'
;MAEVITPGWSPDGASFRYEELRLRNEIWVEGQDGAQLLVLDNLLIRPPLGDVTGMGFMEGFSHLGSLMVVDARVDQSLADELHALTAGYDAYTGVSLTAKTSGTMGLILRS
;
A
#
# COMPACT_ATOMS: atom_id res chain seq x y z
N MET A 1 -1.26 7.00 -6.90
CA MET A 1 0.11 6.44 -6.88
C MET A 1 0.00 4.95 -6.66
N ALA A 2 0.83 4.14 -7.31
CA ALA A 2 0.87 2.70 -7.08
C ALA A 2 2.31 2.20 -6.99
N GLU A 3 2.53 1.17 -6.18
CA GLU A 3 3.81 0.52 -5.97
C GLU A 3 3.59 -1.00 -5.87
N VAL A 4 4.55 -1.77 -6.41
CA VAL A 4 4.55 -3.22 -6.32
C VAL A 4 5.93 -3.64 -5.84
N ILE A 5 5.96 -4.39 -4.74
CA ILE A 5 7.17 -4.99 -4.21
C ILE A 5 7.19 -6.45 -4.65
N THR A 6 8.36 -6.90 -5.10
CA THR A 6 8.61 -8.28 -5.53
C THR A 6 9.74 -8.87 -4.69
N PRO A 7 9.99 -10.19 -4.74
CA PRO A 7 11.07 -10.81 -3.96
C PRO A 7 12.47 -10.38 -4.41
N GLY A 8 12.57 -9.68 -5.54
CA GLY A 8 13.82 -9.33 -6.19
C GLY A 8 14.43 -10.52 -6.94
N TRP A 9 15.64 -10.29 -7.47
CA TRP A 9 16.43 -11.30 -8.15
C TRP A 9 17.58 -11.77 -7.26
N SER A 10 17.92 -13.05 -7.35
CA SER A 10 19.17 -13.59 -6.83
C SER A 10 19.79 -14.58 -7.82
N PRO A 11 21.12 -14.79 -7.79
CA PRO A 11 21.80 -15.74 -8.66
C PRO A 11 21.34 -17.20 -8.48
N ASP A 12 20.93 -17.55 -7.26
CA ASP A 12 20.46 -18.88 -6.85
C ASP A 12 18.93 -19.04 -6.89
N GLY A 13 18.20 -17.99 -7.29
CA GLY A 13 16.73 -17.99 -7.34
C GLY A 13 16.04 -17.89 -5.97
N ALA A 14 16.79 -17.73 -4.88
CA ALA A 14 16.23 -17.46 -3.57
C ALA A 14 15.49 -16.11 -3.52
N SER A 15 14.32 -16.12 -2.89
CA SER A 15 13.49 -14.93 -2.69
C SER A 15 14.03 -14.03 -1.57
N PHE A 16 13.78 -12.71 -1.68
CA PHE A 16 14.04 -11.71 -0.63
C PHE A 16 15.51 -11.63 -0.18
N ARG A 17 16.44 -11.61 -1.16
CA ARG A 17 17.90 -11.57 -0.90
C ARG A 17 18.50 -10.18 -0.74
N TYR A 18 17.68 -9.14 -0.80
CA TYR A 18 18.10 -7.78 -0.50
C TYR A 18 18.22 -7.54 1.01
N GLU A 19 19.03 -6.57 1.41
CA GLU A 19 19.25 -6.25 2.83
C GLU A 19 18.07 -5.46 3.42
N GLU A 20 17.63 -4.42 2.69
CA GLU A 20 16.57 -3.53 3.14
C GLU A 20 15.84 -2.91 1.94
N LEU A 21 14.52 -2.76 2.09
CA LEU A 21 13.69 -1.89 1.28
C LEU A 21 12.89 -0.99 2.22
N ARG A 22 12.98 0.32 2.02
CA ARG A 22 12.20 1.31 2.76
C ARG A 22 11.51 2.25 1.79
N LEU A 23 10.18 2.23 1.80
CA LEU A 23 9.34 3.14 1.04
C LEU A 23 8.58 4.00 2.03
N ARG A 24 8.79 5.32 1.96
CA ARG A 24 8.08 6.30 2.78
C ARG A 24 7.39 7.30 1.87
N ASN A 25 6.08 7.22 1.83
CA ASN A 25 5.22 8.10 1.05
C ASN A 25 4.43 8.99 2.00
N GLU A 26 4.49 10.30 1.77
CA GLU A 26 3.71 11.29 2.51
C GLU A 26 2.87 12.10 1.53
N ILE A 27 1.57 12.16 1.77
CA ILE A 27 0.66 13.01 1.02
C ILE A 27 0.12 14.10 1.92
N TRP A 28 0.46 15.33 1.54
CA TRP A 28 0.04 16.55 2.21
C TRP A 28 -1.03 17.25 1.36
N VAL A 29 -2.05 17.79 2.03
CA VAL A 29 -3.14 18.54 1.40
C VAL A 29 -3.14 19.96 1.95
N GLU A 30 -3.13 20.94 1.05
CA GLU A 30 -3.24 22.35 1.43
C GLU A 30 -4.67 22.68 1.89
N GLY A 31 -4.78 23.30 3.06
CA GLY A 31 -6.04 23.75 3.65
C GLY A 31 -5.98 25.21 4.10
N GLN A 32 -7.06 25.68 4.73
CA GLN A 32 -7.14 27.05 5.25
C GLN A 32 -6.12 27.33 6.36
N ASP A 33 -5.83 26.31 7.18
CA ASP A 33 -4.87 26.37 8.28
C ASP A 33 -3.46 25.90 7.87
N GLY A 34 -3.18 25.82 6.56
CA GLY A 34 -1.92 25.34 5.98
C GLY A 34 -1.96 23.86 5.56
N ALA A 35 -0.81 23.33 5.17
CA ALA A 35 -0.65 21.95 4.75
C ALA A 35 -0.89 20.95 5.89
N GLN A 36 -1.76 19.98 5.66
CA GLN A 36 -2.09 18.92 6.61
C GLN A 36 -1.74 17.55 6.02
N LEU A 37 -1.16 16.67 6.85
CA LEU A 37 -0.82 15.31 6.45
C LEU A 37 -2.11 14.48 6.31
N LEU A 38 -2.41 14.02 5.11
CA LEU A 38 -3.54 13.13 4.83
C LEU A 38 -3.13 11.66 4.95
N VAL A 39 -1.99 11.29 4.35
CA VAL A 39 -1.50 9.91 4.35
C VAL A 39 -0.02 9.88 4.67
N LEU A 40 0.36 8.97 5.57
CA LEU A 40 1.73 8.51 5.75
C LEU A 40 1.74 7.00 5.58
N ASP A 41 2.43 6.54 4.55
CA ASP A 41 2.74 5.13 4.35
C ASP A 41 4.25 4.94 4.52
N ASN A 42 4.67 4.02 5.40
CA ASN A 42 6.08 3.77 5.66
C ASN A 42 6.32 2.26 5.73
N LEU A 43 6.46 1.64 4.56
CA LEU A 43 6.81 0.24 4.41
C LEU A 43 8.32 0.04 4.64
N LEU A 44 8.66 -0.85 5.56
CA LEU A 44 10.04 -1.28 5.81
C LEU A 44 10.11 -2.79 5.73
N ILE A 45 10.94 -3.30 4.84
CA ILE A 45 11.21 -4.73 4.66
C ILE A 45 12.69 -4.97 4.91
N ARG A 46 13.02 -5.82 5.88
CA ARG A 46 14.40 -6.22 6.20
C ARG A 46 14.48 -7.74 6.32
N PRO A 47 14.63 -8.47 5.20
CA PRO A 47 14.63 -9.93 5.19
C PRO A 47 15.61 -10.59 6.19
N PRO A 48 16.82 -10.05 6.43
CA PRO A 48 17.72 -10.63 7.44
C PRO A 48 17.23 -10.55 8.89
N LEU A 49 16.25 -9.67 9.18
CA LEU A 49 15.81 -9.36 10.54
C LEU A 49 14.43 -9.93 10.89
N GLY A 50 13.80 -10.68 9.99
CA GLY A 50 12.51 -11.31 10.23
C GLY A 50 12.07 -12.21 9.07
N ASP A 51 11.14 -13.13 9.36
CA ASP A 51 10.52 -13.96 8.33
C ASP A 51 9.50 -13.12 7.54
N VAL A 52 9.95 -12.57 6.41
CA VAL A 52 9.10 -11.81 5.50
C VAL A 52 8.01 -12.66 4.84
N THR A 53 8.16 -13.99 4.82
CA THR A 53 7.14 -14.88 4.25
C THR A 53 6.06 -15.26 5.27
N GLY A 54 6.25 -14.91 6.55
CA GLY A 54 5.36 -15.26 7.64
C GLY A 54 4.06 -14.46 7.69
N MET A 55 3.20 -14.87 8.64
CA MET A 55 1.92 -14.21 8.95
C MET A 55 2.14 -12.74 9.35
N GLY A 56 1.25 -11.85 8.90
CA GLY A 56 1.35 -10.41 9.15
C GLY A 56 2.37 -9.67 8.27
N PHE A 57 2.95 -10.34 7.27
CA PHE A 57 3.79 -9.69 6.25
C PHE A 57 3.38 -10.12 4.83
N MET A 58 4.08 -11.06 4.21
CA MET A 58 3.70 -11.57 2.88
C MET A 58 2.85 -12.84 2.94
N GLU A 59 2.77 -13.52 4.09
CA GLU A 59 1.91 -14.70 4.29
C GLU A 59 2.05 -15.79 3.20
N GLY A 60 3.27 -16.01 2.73
CA GLY A 60 3.59 -16.96 1.66
C GLY A 60 3.45 -16.41 0.23
N PHE A 61 2.90 -15.21 0.04
CA PHE A 61 2.88 -14.53 -1.25
C PHE A 61 4.25 -13.95 -1.59
N SER A 62 4.48 -13.74 -2.89
CA SER A 62 5.74 -13.18 -3.40
C SER A 62 5.64 -11.68 -3.71
N HIS A 63 4.43 -11.15 -3.86
CA HIS A 63 4.19 -9.78 -4.28
C HIS A 63 3.33 -9.05 -3.25
N LEU A 64 3.64 -7.77 -3.04
CA LEU A 64 2.81 -6.85 -2.29
C LEU A 64 2.47 -5.67 -3.19
N GLY A 65 1.19 -5.48 -3.44
CA GLY A 65 0.64 -4.36 -4.19
C GLY A 65 0.10 -3.28 -3.25
N SER A 66 0.35 -2.02 -3.59
CA SER A 66 -0.25 -0.88 -2.89
C SER A 66 -0.67 0.17 -3.90
N LEU A 67 -1.93 0.61 -3.79
CA LEU A 67 -2.52 1.67 -4.59
C LEU A 67 -3.13 2.71 -3.65
N MET A 68 -2.79 3.97 -3.90
CA MET A 68 -3.32 5.12 -3.18
C MET A 68 -3.95 6.12 -4.15
N VAL A 69 -5.21 6.46 -3.91
CA VAL A 69 -5.97 7.47 -4.65
C VAL A 69 -6.32 8.59 -3.68
N VAL A 70 -6.04 9.84 -4.05
CA VAL A 70 -6.34 11.01 -3.22
C VAL A 70 -7.02 12.05 -4.09
N ASP A 71 -8.26 12.38 -3.76
CA ASP A 71 -9.07 13.38 -4.46
C ASP A 71 -10.26 13.78 -3.56
N ALA A 72 -10.82 14.98 -3.75
CA ALA A 72 -12.02 15.41 -3.04
C ALA A 72 -13.28 14.58 -3.39
N ARG A 73 -13.24 13.88 -4.53
CA ARG A 73 -14.30 13.00 -5.04
C ARG A 73 -14.18 11.55 -4.55
N VAL A 74 -13.12 11.18 -3.84
CA VAL A 74 -13.02 9.85 -3.25
C VAL A 74 -14.11 9.66 -2.21
N ASP A 75 -14.87 8.59 -2.34
CA ASP A 75 -15.94 8.21 -1.43
C ASP A 75 -16.10 6.68 -1.35
N GLN A 76 -17.10 6.23 -0.58
CA GLN A 76 -17.37 4.81 -0.37
C GLN A 76 -17.76 4.09 -1.66
N SER A 77 -18.40 4.76 -2.62
CA SER A 77 -18.82 4.11 -3.86
C SER A 77 -17.62 3.65 -4.68
N LEU A 78 -16.55 4.47 -4.73
CA LEU A 78 -15.28 4.07 -5.36
C LEU A 78 -14.60 2.92 -4.62
N ALA A 79 -14.66 2.90 -3.28
CA ALA A 79 -14.11 1.81 -2.48
C ALA A 79 -14.83 0.48 -2.76
N ASP A 80 -16.17 0.51 -2.84
CA ASP A 80 -16.98 -0.66 -3.14
C ASP A 80 -16.75 -1.15 -4.58
N GLU A 81 -16.61 -0.24 -5.54
CA GLU A 81 -16.28 -0.58 -6.93
C GLU A 81 -14.92 -1.28 -7.02
N LEU A 82 -13.89 -0.75 -6.37
CA LEU A 82 -12.56 -1.36 -6.37
C LEU A 82 -12.55 -2.71 -5.65
N HIS A 83 -13.29 -2.84 -4.54
CA HIS A 83 -13.43 -4.13 -3.85
C HIS A 83 -14.08 -5.19 -4.74
N ALA A 84 -15.14 -4.83 -5.47
CA ALA A 84 -15.79 -5.74 -6.42
C ALA A 84 -14.86 -6.09 -7.60
N LEU A 85 -14.09 -5.12 -8.09
CA LEU A 85 -13.15 -5.30 -9.19
C LEU A 85 -12.02 -6.27 -8.83
N THR A 86 -11.49 -6.21 -7.60
CA THR A 86 -10.38 -7.06 -7.19
C THR A 86 -10.78 -8.49 -6.83
N ALA A 87 -12.05 -8.74 -6.52
CA ALA A 87 -12.55 -10.06 -6.14
C ALA A 87 -12.37 -11.16 -7.23
N GLY A 88 -12.15 -10.77 -8.48
CA GLY A 88 -11.92 -11.70 -9.59
C GLY A 88 -10.49 -12.21 -9.75
N TYR A 89 -9.55 -11.76 -8.91
CA TYR A 89 -8.13 -12.09 -9.04
C TYR A 89 -7.65 -12.98 -7.88
N ASP A 90 -6.62 -13.78 -8.15
CA ASP A 90 -5.95 -14.63 -7.14
C ASP A 90 -5.00 -13.79 -6.28
N ALA A 91 -5.56 -12.89 -5.48
CA ALA A 91 -4.84 -12.00 -4.58
C ALA A 91 -5.70 -11.66 -3.36
N TYR A 92 -5.07 -11.49 -2.21
CA TYR A 92 -5.75 -11.02 -1.00
C TYR A 92 -5.79 -9.52 -0.96
N THR A 93 -6.96 -8.95 -1.27
CA THR A 93 -7.10 -7.51 -1.40
C THR A 93 -7.92 -6.89 -0.27
N GLY A 94 -7.44 -5.79 0.29
CA GLY A 94 -8.19 -4.92 1.18
C GLY A 94 -8.30 -3.51 0.62
N VAL A 95 -9.47 -2.88 0.74
CA VAL A 95 -9.71 -1.49 0.32
C VAL A 95 -10.28 -0.71 1.51
N SER A 96 -9.75 0.48 1.79
CA SER A 96 -10.23 1.34 2.87
C SER A 96 -10.10 2.82 2.53
N LEU A 97 -10.95 3.63 3.16
CA LEU A 97 -10.90 5.10 3.08
C LEU A 97 -10.05 5.66 4.23
N THR A 98 -9.35 6.75 3.96
CA THR A 98 -8.67 7.52 5.01
C THR A 98 -9.65 8.44 5.72
N ALA A 99 -9.23 9.01 6.86
CA ALA A 99 -9.91 10.17 7.39
C ALA A 99 -9.92 11.32 6.36
N LYS A 100 -10.99 12.13 6.39
CA LYS A 100 -11.11 13.31 5.53
C LYS A 100 -10.30 14.46 6.13
N THR A 101 -9.48 15.11 5.33
CA THR A 101 -8.63 16.24 5.73
C THR A 101 -8.78 17.37 4.72
N SER A 102 -9.10 18.58 5.18
CA SER A 102 -9.30 19.76 4.31
C SER A 102 -10.17 19.50 3.08
N GLY A 103 -11.28 18.77 3.25
CA GLY A 103 -12.21 18.42 2.18
C GLY A 103 -11.75 17.30 1.24
N THR A 104 -10.52 16.81 1.39
CA THR A 104 -9.92 15.73 0.59
C THR A 104 -9.97 14.42 1.35
N MET A 105 -10.20 13.32 0.64
CA MET A 105 -10.16 11.96 1.19
C MET A 105 -9.18 11.12 0.38
N GLY A 106 -8.57 10.15 1.03
CA GLY A 106 -7.78 9.11 0.41
C GLY A 106 -8.51 7.79 0.38
N LEU A 107 -8.14 6.94 -0.57
CA LEU A 107 -8.46 5.53 -0.64
C LEU A 107 -7.16 4.75 -0.75
N ILE A 108 -7.03 3.69 0.05
CA ILE A 108 -5.91 2.77 0.07
C ILE A 108 -6.40 1.40 -0.33
N LEU A 109 -5.74 0.79 -1.31
CA LEU A 109 -5.89 -0.61 -1.67
C LEU A 109 -4.56 -1.31 -1.44
N ARG A 110 -4.58 -2.43 -0.72
CA ARG A 110 -3.44 -3.33 -0.50
C ARG A 110 -3.76 -4.71 -1.04
N SER A 111 -2.82 -5.33 -1.73
CA SER A 111 -2.92 -6.67 -2.31
C SER A 111 -1.68 -7.51 -2.08
#